data_AF-A0A2E8EI96-F1
#
_entry.id   AF-A0A2E8EI96-F1
#
_cell.length_a   1.000
_cell.length_b   1.000
_cell.length_c   1.000
_cell.angle_alpha   90.00
_cell.angle_beta   90.00
_cell.angle_gamma   90.00
#
_symmetry.space_group_name_H-M   'P 1'
#
loop_
_entity.id
_entity.type
_entity.pdbx_description
1 polymer ?
#
loop_
_entity_poly.entity_id
_entity_poly.type
_entity_poly.pdbx_seq_one_letter_code
_entity_poly.pdbx_strand_id
1 'polypeptide(L)'
;MNELSLFSGAGGGLLATKHFLKWRTIGYVEQNPYCQNIIAQRAKEGFLDAAPLWGDINEFIESGAVDQYKGVTDVVTGGFPCQPFSVAGRRKGKDDGRNCWPQCIEVIRRVKPRFFFGENVPGLLNSGYFPEILRSLAQAGYAARWIVLGVDD
;
A
#
# COMPACT_ATOMS: atom_id res chain seq x y z
N MET A 1 12.07 -11.27 3.24
CA MET A 1 11.96 -9.81 3.37
C MET A 1 10.85 -9.48 4.34
N ASN A 2 11.00 -8.43 5.13
CA ASN A 2 9.98 -7.90 6.02
C ASN A 2 9.10 -6.90 5.27
N GLU A 3 7.80 -7.17 5.26
CA GLU A 3 6.79 -6.40 4.55
C GLU A 3 5.94 -5.56 5.51
N LEU A 4 5.79 -4.27 5.19
CA LEU A 4 4.72 -3.43 5.73
C LEU A 4 3.65 -3.26 4.64
N SER A 5 2.45 -3.76 4.89
CA SER A 5 1.35 -3.75 3.92
C SER A 5 0.38 -2.61 4.21
N LEU A 6 0.27 -1.67 3.27
CA LEU A 6 -0.68 -0.57 3.31
C LEU A 6 -1.91 -0.88 2.47
N PHE A 7 -3.09 -0.45 2.92
CA PHE A 7 -4.36 -0.69 2.22
C PHE A 7 -4.55 -2.19 1.95
N SER A 8 -4.37 -2.99 3.00
CA SER A 8 -4.18 -4.45 2.88
C SER A 8 -5.41 -5.17 2.31
N GLY A 9 -6.59 -4.55 2.35
CA GLY A 9 -7.85 -5.12 1.94
C GLY A 9 -8.12 -6.44 2.66
N ALA A 10 -8.77 -7.38 1.99
CA ALA A 10 -8.98 -8.73 2.53
C ALA A 10 -7.72 -9.62 2.50
N GLY A 11 -6.56 -9.08 2.09
CA GLY A 11 -5.27 -9.77 2.10
C GLY A 11 -4.95 -10.65 0.90
N GLY A 12 -5.53 -10.38 -0.27
CA GLY A 12 -5.23 -11.12 -1.51
C GLY A 12 -3.75 -11.10 -1.89
N GLY A 13 -3.15 -9.90 -1.96
CA GLY A 13 -1.70 -9.75 -2.24
C GLY A 13 -0.81 -10.38 -1.18
N LEU A 14 -1.24 -10.34 0.09
CA LEU A 14 -0.51 -10.90 1.23
C LEU A 14 -0.36 -12.42 1.15
N LEU A 15 -1.33 -13.12 0.56
CA LEU A 15 -1.19 -14.56 0.31
C LEU A 15 -0.07 -14.84 -0.68
N ALA A 16 0.08 -14.00 -1.70
CA ALA A 16 1.17 -14.13 -2.67
C ALA A 16 2.54 -13.86 -2.04
N THR A 17 2.68 -12.73 -1.31
CA THR A 17 3.95 -12.34 -0.69
C THR A 17 4.39 -13.36 0.36
N LYS A 18 3.48 -13.86 1.19
CA LYS A 18 3.80 -14.88 2.19
C LYS A 18 4.08 -16.26 1.59
N HIS A 19 3.17 -16.79 0.76
CA HIS A 19 3.25 -18.21 0.37
C HIS A 19 4.17 -18.46 -0.84
N PHE A 20 4.31 -17.50 -1.75
CA PHE A 20 5.17 -17.65 -2.93
C PHE A 20 6.51 -16.96 -2.75
N LEU A 21 6.51 -15.70 -2.30
CA LEU A 21 7.75 -14.92 -2.15
C LEU A 21 8.45 -15.16 -0.80
N LYS A 22 7.79 -15.85 0.14
CA LYS A 22 8.30 -16.14 1.49
C LYS A 22 8.67 -14.88 2.27
N TRP A 23 7.92 -13.80 2.05
CA TRP A 23 8.06 -12.58 2.84
C TRP A 23 7.31 -12.76 4.16
N ARG A 24 7.76 -12.03 5.18
CA ARG A 24 7.10 -11.95 6.47
C ARG A 24 6.43 -10.60 6.57
N THR A 25 5.11 -10.58 6.73
CA THR A 25 4.41 -9.33 7.00
C THR A 25 4.59 -8.96 8.46
N ILE A 26 5.10 -7.75 8.70
CA ILE A 26 5.42 -7.22 10.04
C ILE A 26 4.46 -6.13 10.48
N GLY A 27 3.55 -5.70 9.61
CA GLY A 27 2.48 -4.76 9.93
C GLY A 27 1.47 -4.67 8.81
N TYR A 28 0.22 -4.43 9.20
CA TYR A 28 -0.90 -4.18 8.30
C TYR A 28 -1.49 -2.81 8.60
N VAL A 29 -1.85 -2.06 7.56
CA VAL A 29 -2.68 -0.86 7.67
C VAL A 29 -3.92 -1.07 6.80
N GLU A 30 -5.09 -1.07 7.40
CA GLU A 30 -6.37 -1.31 6.73
C GLU A 30 -7.52 -0.67 7.49
N GLN A 31 -8.26 0.25 6.85
CA GLN A 31 -9.31 1.01 7.51
C GLN A 31 -10.64 0.25 7.61
N ASN A 32 -10.94 -0.65 6.66
CA ASN A 32 -12.22 -1.32 6.57
C ASN A 32 -12.35 -2.42 7.65
N PRO A 33 -13.33 -2.32 8.57
CA PRO A 33 -13.47 -3.29 9.67
C PRO A 33 -13.74 -4.73 9.21
N TYR A 34 -14.43 -4.92 8.09
CA TYR A 34 -14.64 -6.26 7.53
C TYR A 34 -13.30 -6.87 7.08
N CYS A 35 -12.49 -6.08 6.36
CA CYS A 35 -11.15 -6.51 5.94
C CYS A 35 -10.24 -6.80 7.13
N GLN A 36 -10.27 -5.95 8.17
CA GLN A 36 -9.54 -6.18 9.42
C GLN A 36 -9.91 -7.54 10.06
N ASN A 37 -11.21 -7.87 10.13
CA ASN A 37 -11.67 -9.15 10.67
C ASN A 37 -11.13 -10.33 9.87
N ILE A 38 -11.13 -10.24 8.53
CA ILE A 38 -10.55 -11.26 7.66
C ILE A 38 -9.05 -11.41 7.94
N ILE A 39 -8.28 -10.32 7.96
CA ILE A 39 -6.84 -10.36 8.25
C ILE A 39 -6.57 -11.03 9.60
N ALA A 40 -7.27 -10.60 10.66
CA ALA A 40 -7.11 -11.14 12.00
C ALA A 40 -7.43 -12.65 12.06
N GLN A 41 -8.52 -13.08 11.42
CA GLN A 41 -8.86 -14.50 11.33
C GLN A 41 -7.79 -15.29 10.59
N ARG A 42 -7.35 -14.82 9.42
CA ARG A 42 -6.33 -15.51 8.60
C ARG A 42 -4.97 -15.56 9.28
N ALA A 43 -4.61 -14.55 10.07
CA ALA A 43 -3.42 -14.57 10.90
C ALA A 43 -3.52 -15.64 12.00
N LYS A 44 -4.68 -15.76 12.67
CA LYS A 44 -4.94 -16.80 13.68
C LYS A 44 -4.89 -18.21 13.09
N GLU A 45 -5.35 -18.38 11.85
CA GLU A 45 -5.30 -19.65 11.11
C GLU A 45 -3.90 -19.95 10.53
N GLY A 46 -2.94 -19.02 10.64
CA GLY A 46 -1.58 -19.18 10.10
C GLY A 46 -1.45 -18.92 8.60
N PHE A 47 -2.54 -18.57 7.91
CA PHE A 47 -2.51 -18.19 6.49
C PHE A 47 -1.81 -16.86 6.26
N LEU A 48 -1.89 -15.93 7.21
CA LEU A 48 -1.17 -14.65 7.24
C LEU A 48 -0.24 -14.60 8.47
N ASP A 49 0.68 -13.64 8.52
CA ASP A 49 1.55 -13.47 9.70
C ASP A 49 0.81 -12.77 10.83
N ALA A 50 1.03 -13.21 12.06
CA ALA A 50 0.59 -12.46 13.24
C ALA A 50 1.46 -11.20 13.39
N ALA A 51 0.86 -10.04 13.14
CA ALA A 51 1.52 -8.74 13.20
C ALA A 51 0.53 -7.64 13.60
N PRO A 52 1.00 -6.46 14.06
CA PRO A 52 0.14 -5.32 14.35
C PRO A 52 -0.77 -4.96 13.16
N LEU A 53 -2.05 -4.73 13.46
CA LEU A 53 -3.07 -4.31 12.50
C LEU A 53 -3.55 -2.91 12.88
N TRP A 54 -3.15 -1.94 12.07
CA TRP A 54 -3.53 -0.54 12.18
C TRP A 54 -4.77 -0.25 11.33
N GLY A 55 -5.59 0.70 11.80
CA GLY A 55 -6.80 1.14 11.11
C GLY A 55 -6.53 2.23 10.07
N ASP A 56 -6.92 3.46 10.40
CA ASP A 56 -6.74 4.62 9.54
C ASP A 56 -5.26 4.96 9.33
N ILE A 57 -4.88 5.23 8.08
CA ILE A 57 -3.48 5.51 7.75
C ILE A 57 -3.00 6.87 8.27
N ASN A 58 -3.88 7.87 8.39
CA ASN A 58 -3.52 9.16 8.96
C ASN A 58 -3.25 8.99 10.45
N GLU A 59 -4.11 8.28 11.19
CA GLU A 59 -3.85 7.96 12.60
C GLU A 59 -2.55 7.17 12.79
N PHE A 60 -2.27 6.21 11.91
CA PHE A 60 -1.02 5.46 11.90
C PHE A 60 0.23 6.36 11.72
N ILE A 61 0.13 7.38 10.87
CA ILE A 61 1.21 8.35 10.64
C ILE A 61 1.32 9.34 11.81
N GLU A 62 0.20 9.94 12.22
CA GLU A 62 0.12 11.01 13.23
C GLU A 62 0.50 10.51 14.62
N SER A 63 0.13 9.29 14.97
CA SER A 63 0.55 8.65 16.23
C SER A 63 2.05 8.36 16.32
N GLY A 64 2.77 8.42 15.20
CA GLY A 64 4.20 8.07 15.12
C GLY A 64 4.46 6.57 15.05
N ALA A 65 3.44 5.72 15.04
CA ALA A 65 3.58 4.27 14.93
C ALA A 65 4.38 3.85 13.69
N VAL A 66 4.25 4.58 12.59
CA VAL A 66 5.02 4.36 11.36
C VAL A 66 6.54 4.39 11.56
N ASP A 67 7.07 5.15 12.52
CA ASP A 67 8.52 5.23 12.74
C ASP A 67 9.11 3.94 13.31
N GLN A 68 8.28 3.09 13.94
CA GLN A 68 8.69 1.78 14.46
C GLN A 68 9.09 0.81 13.33
N TYR A 69 8.66 1.10 12.10
CA TYR A 69 8.93 0.30 10.91
C TYR A 69 10.21 0.70 10.19
N LYS A 70 10.82 1.82 10.55
CA LYS A 70 12.08 2.31 9.96
C LYS A 70 13.24 1.39 10.33
N GLY A 71 14.03 0.99 9.33
CA GLY A 71 15.21 0.12 9.50
C GLY A 71 14.89 -1.35 9.73
N VAL A 72 13.61 -1.73 9.87
CA VAL A 72 13.17 -3.13 9.99
C VAL A 72 12.31 -3.60 8.81
N THR A 73 11.88 -2.67 7.95
CA THR A 73 11.05 -2.94 6.77
C THR A 73 11.91 -2.97 5.51
N ASP A 74 11.88 -4.10 4.79
CA ASP A 74 12.55 -4.24 3.50
C ASP A 74 11.69 -3.71 2.36
N VAL A 75 10.38 -3.94 2.44
CA VAL A 75 9.42 -3.60 1.39
C VAL A 75 8.13 -3.02 1.98
N VAL A 76 7.67 -1.93 1.37
CA VAL A 76 6.30 -1.45 1.57
C VAL A 76 5.47 -1.90 0.38
N THR A 77 4.33 -2.54 0.64
CA THR A 77 3.36 -2.93 -0.40
C THR A 77 2.08 -2.14 -0.25
N GLY A 78 1.32 -1.94 -1.33
CA GLY A 78 -0.02 -1.39 -1.20
C GLY A 78 -0.77 -1.10 -2.50
N GLY A 79 -2.06 -1.46 -2.51
CA GLY A 79 -3.03 -1.06 -3.55
C GLY A 79 -3.72 0.23 -3.13
N PHE A 80 -3.05 1.37 -3.26
CA PHE A 80 -3.58 2.64 -2.76
C PHE A 80 -4.78 3.10 -3.61
N PRO A 81 -5.89 3.51 -2.99
CA PRO A 81 -7.04 4.01 -3.73
C PRO A 81 -6.67 5.29 -4.48
N CYS A 82 -6.87 5.27 -5.80
CA CYS A 82 -6.66 6.42 -6.69
C CYS A 82 -7.98 6.79 -7.39
N GLN A 83 -9.00 7.18 -6.61
CA GLN A 83 -10.35 7.38 -7.13
C GLN A 83 -10.69 8.71 -7.86
N PRO A 84 -9.88 9.80 -7.88
CA PRO A 84 -10.32 10.97 -8.63
C PRO A 84 -10.15 10.85 -10.16
N PHE A 85 -9.62 9.74 -10.69
CA PHE A 85 -9.30 9.60 -12.12
C PHE A 85 -10.01 8.44 -12.83
N SER A 86 -10.92 7.72 -12.16
CA SER A 86 -11.81 6.79 -12.86
C SER A 86 -12.80 7.56 -13.73
N VAL A 87 -13.10 7.05 -14.92
CA VAL A 87 -14.00 7.65 -15.93
C VAL A 87 -15.42 7.94 -15.39
N ALA A 88 -15.78 7.37 -14.23
CA ALA A 88 -17.09 7.50 -13.58
C ALA A 88 -17.18 8.57 -12.47
N GLY A 89 -16.09 9.26 -12.09
CA GLY A 89 -16.05 10.17 -10.93
C GLY A 89 -15.97 11.67 -11.30
N ARG A 90 -16.76 12.52 -10.62
CA ARG A 90 -16.69 13.98 -10.77
C ARG A 90 -15.27 14.47 -10.47
N ARG A 91 -14.69 15.18 -11.43
CA ARG A 91 -13.31 15.73 -11.50
C ARG A 91 -12.93 16.60 -10.28
N LYS A 92 -12.69 16.02 -9.11
CA LYS A 92 -12.08 16.71 -7.95
C LYS A 92 -10.55 16.53 -7.88
N GLY A 93 -9.97 15.70 -8.75
CA GLY A 93 -8.51 15.60 -8.90
C GLY A 93 -7.79 15.35 -7.57
N LYS A 94 -6.66 16.04 -7.36
CA LYS A 94 -5.79 15.92 -6.17
C LYS A 94 -6.45 16.23 -4.82
N ASP A 95 -7.59 16.93 -4.80
CA ASP A 95 -8.30 17.37 -3.58
C ASP A 95 -9.43 16.40 -3.17
N ASP A 96 -9.50 15.23 -3.81
CA ASP A 96 -10.40 14.16 -3.39
C ASP A 96 -9.82 13.43 -2.18
N GLY A 97 -10.52 13.48 -1.04
CA GLY A 97 -10.12 12.80 0.20
C GLY A 97 -10.02 11.26 0.08
N ARG A 98 -10.36 10.69 -1.08
CA ARG A 98 -10.19 9.27 -1.41
C ARG A 98 -8.87 8.96 -2.11
N ASN A 99 -8.03 9.97 -2.37
CA ASN A 99 -6.68 9.78 -2.85
C ASN A 99 -5.74 9.56 -1.67
N CYS A 100 -5.25 8.33 -1.50
CA CYS A 100 -4.36 8.00 -0.39
C CYS A 100 -2.88 7.92 -0.79
N TRP A 101 -2.51 8.37 -2.01
CA TRP A 101 -1.11 8.47 -2.40
C TRP A 101 -0.27 9.41 -1.49
N PRO A 102 -0.76 10.58 -1.04
CA PRO A 102 -0.01 11.44 -0.14
C PRO A 102 0.43 10.73 1.15
N GLN A 103 -0.45 9.93 1.74
CA GLN A 103 -0.15 9.13 2.93
C GLN A 103 0.80 7.98 2.60
N CYS A 104 0.60 7.31 1.45
CA CYS A 104 1.49 6.26 0.98
C CYS A 104 2.94 6.75 0.83
N ILE A 105 3.15 7.88 0.14
CA ILE A 105 4.49 8.44 -0.04
C ILE A 105 5.09 8.94 1.28
N GLU A 106 4.28 9.42 2.22
CA GLU A 106 4.74 9.79 3.56
C GLU A 106 5.26 8.57 4.34
N VAL A 107 4.53 7.45 4.32
CA VAL A 107 5.02 6.19 4.91
C VAL A 107 6.34 5.78 4.27
N ILE A 108 6.44 5.80 2.94
CA ILE A 108 7.68 5.45 2.22
C ILE A 108 8.86 6.36 2.65
N ARG A 109 8.63 7.66 2.82
CA ARG A 109 9.66 8.62 3.25
C ARG A 109 10.12 8.41 4.69
N ARG A 110 9.22 8.04 5.60
CA ARG A 110 9.53 7.79 7.01
C ARG A 110 10.20 6.44 7.22
N VAL A 111 9.63 5.39 6.62
CA VAL A 111 10.09 4.00 6.73
C VAL A 111 11.39 3.78 5.96
N LYS A 112 11.54 4.43 4.80
CA LYS A 112 12.68 4.28 3.87
C LYS A 112 12.96 2.81 3.51
N PRO A 113 11.96 2.05 3.02
CA PRO A 113 12.16 0.65 2.64
C PRO A 113 13.16 0.52 1.47
N ARG A 114 13.72 -0.66 1.27
CA ARG A 114 14.53 -0.93 0.07
C ARG A 114 13.68 -0.96 -1.19
N PHE A 115 12.43 -1.41 -1.09
CA PHE A 115 11.49 -1.50 -2.20
C PHE A 115 10.12 -0.93 -1.84
N PHE A 116 9.45 -0.40 -2.86
CA PHE A 116 8.02 -0.16 -2.84
C PHE A 116 7.37 -0.98 -3.97
N PHE A 117 6.31 -1.72 -3.64
CA PHE A 117 5.53 -2.47 -4.63
C PHE A 117 4.07 -2.00 -4.58
N GLY A 118 3.70 -1.17 -5.56
CA GLY A 118 2.37 -0.59 -5.67
C GLY A 118 1.53 -1.28 -6.73
N GLU A 119 0.23 -1.44 -6.46
CA GLU A 119 -0.77 -1.92 -7.42
C GLU A 119 -1.79 -0.80 -7.67
N ASN A 120 -2.26 -0.70 -8.93
CA ASN A 120 -3.34 0.20 -9.29
C ASN A 120 -3.98 -0.21 -10.62
N VAL A 121 -5.15 0.36 -10.90
CA VAL A 121 -5.87 0.12 -12.15
C VAL A 121 -5.11 0.67 -13.38
N PRO A 122 -5.23 0.05 -14.57
CA PRO A 122 -4.53 0.49 -15.79
C PRO A 122 -4.81 1.95 -16.17
N GLY A 123 -6.00 2.45 -15.83
CA GLY A 123 -6.40 3.85 -16.06
C GLY A 123 -5.47 4.87 -15.40
N LEU A 124 -4.70 4.49 -14.37
CA LEU A 124 -3.71 5.35 -13.74
C LEU A 124 -2.69 5.88 -14.75
N LEU A 125 -2.22 5.05 -15.70
CA LEU A 125 -1.20 5.45 -16.67
C LEU A 125 -1.65 6.59 -17.59
N ASN A 126 -2.95 6.66 -17.89
CA ASN A 126 -3.55 7.70 -18.70
C ASN A 126 -4.07 8.88 -17.85
N SER A 127 -3.89 8.83 -16.53
CA SER A 127 -4.23 9.93 -15.65
C SER A 127 -3.14 11.00 -15.68
N GLY A 128 -3.52 12.26 -15.45
CA GLY A 128 -2.54 13.31 -15.17
C GLY A 128 -1.77 13.12 -13.85
N TYR A 129 -2.12 12.09 -13.07
CA TYR A 129 -1.58 11.86 -11.72
C TYR A 129 -0.38 10.92 -11.68
N PHE A 130 -0.28 9.99 -12.64
CA PHE A 130 0.85 9.06 -12.69
C PHE A 130 2.22 9.77 -12.74
N PRO A 131 2.41 10.87 -13.49
CA PRO A 131 3.65 11.65 -13.41
C PRO A 131 3.94 12.22 -12.03
N GLU A 132 2.93 12.55 -11.23
CA GLU A 132 3.10 13.06 -9.86
C GLU A 132 3.58 11.94 -8.92
N ILE A 133 3.04 10.73 -9.06
CA ILE A 133 3.50 9.52 -8.36
C ILE A 133 4.99 9.30 -8.64
N LEU A 134 5.37 9.23 -9.91
CA LEU A 134 6.77 9.04 -10.32
C LEU A 134 7.70 10.14 -9.79
N ARG A 135 7.26 11.41 -9.87
CA ARG A 135 8.02 12.54 -9.33
C ARG A 135 8.23 12.40 -7.82
N SER A 136 7.18 12.05 -7.09
CA SER A 136 7.25 11.94 -5.63
C SER A 136 8.12 10.77 -5.16
N LEU A 137 8.13 9.65 -5.89
CA LEU A 137 9.05 8.53 -5.69
C LEU A 137 10.49 8.93 -5.99
N ALA A 138 10.75 9.63 -7.09
CA ALA A 138 12.08 10.13 -7.43
C ALA A 138 12.61 11.09 -6.36
N GLN A 139 11.76 12.01 -5.85
CA GLN A 139 12.10 12.90 -4.73
C GLN A 139 12.38 12.14 -3.42
N ALA A 140 11.76 10.98 -3.24
CA ALA A 140 12.03 10.09 -2.10
C ALA A 140 13.27 9.20 -2.32
N GLY A 141 13.95 9.30 -3.47
CA GLY A 141 15.18 8.57 -3.78
C GLY A 141 14.99 7.25 -4.51
N TYR A 142 13.81 6.99 -5.10
CA TYR A 142 13.49 5.74 -5.77
C TYR A 142 13.47 5.89 -7.28
N ALA A 143 14.00 4.88 -7.98
CA ALA A 143 13.71 4.65 -9.39
C ALA A 143 12.46 3.77 -9.51
N ALA A 144 11.55 4.14 -10.41
CA ALA A 144 10.32 3.41 -10.64
C ALA A 144 10.37 2.60 -11.94
N ARG A 145 9.80 1.40 -11.90
CA ARG A 145 9.47 0.59 -13.07
C ARG A 145 8.02 0.14 -12.93
N TRP A 146 7.33 -0.03 -14.04
CA TRP A 146 5.93 -0.46 -14.05
C TRP A 146 5.67 -1.37 -15.25
N ILE A 147 4.61 -2.17 -15.13
CA ILE A 147 4.06 -3.02 -16.17
C ILE A 147 2.53 -3.03 -16.02
N VAL A 148 1.81 -3.36 -17.08
CA VAL A 148 0.37 -3.66 -17.03
C VAL A 148 0.22 -5.13 -17.33
N LEU A 149 -0.48 -5.85 -16.45
CA LEU A 149 -0.74 -7.29 -16.57
C LEU A 149 -2.24 -7.54 -16.47
N GLY A 150 -2.75 -8.40 -17.35
CA GLY A 150 -4.06 -9.03 -17.28
C GLY A 150 -3.99 -10.34 -16.49
N VAL A 151 -5.15 -10.81 -16.02
CA VAL A 151 -5.24 -12.10 -15.30
C VAL A 151 -4.99 -13.30 -16.24
N ASP A 152 -5.23 -13.11 -17.53
CA ASP A 152 -5.10 -14.14 -18.57
C ASP A 152 -3.75 -14.09 -19.33
N ASP A 153 -2.81 -13.23 -18.89
CA ASP A 153 -1.47 -13.11 -19.49
C ASP A 153 -0.56 -14.32 -19.19
#